data_AF-A0A356QGQ8-F1
#
_entry.id   AF-A0A356QGQ8-F1
#
_cell.length_a   1.000
_cell.length_b   1.000
_cell.length_c   1.000
_cell.angle_alpha   90.00
_cell.angle_beta   90.00
_cell.angle_gamma   90.00
#
_symmetry.space_group_name_H-M   'P 1'
#
loop_
_entity.id
_entity.type
_entity.pdbx_description
1 polymer ?
#
loop_
_entity_poly.entity_id
_entity_poly.type
_entity_poly.pdbx_seq_one_letter_code
_entity_poly.pdbx_strand_id
1 'polypeptide(L)'
;GHAYGKSLRTVKSCVGSTWCRYGVQDSVGMAIQLENRYKGLRAPHKIKFGVSGCTRECAEAQSKDIGIIATENGWNLYVCGNGGMRPRHAELFATDLDDEQLYRTIDRFLMFYVRTADRLQRTSVWRENLEGGLDYLKEVILEDSLGINDELERQMQHVVDSYQCEWANAISDPEKLKRFRNFVNDARPDPSIIMTSERGQLRPA
;
A
#
# COMPACT_ATOMS: atom_id res chain seq x y z
N GLY A 1 -0.57 13.47 -5.89
CA GLY A 1 -1.69 12.96 -5.07
C GLY A 1 -1.91 11.45 -5.21
N HIS A 2 -1.16 10.63 -4.46
CA HIS A 2 -1.22 9.16 -4.53
C HIS A 2 -2.62 8.59 -4.25
N ALA A 3 -3.45 9.32 -3.49
CA ALA A 3 -4.83 8.97 -3.21
C ALA A 3 -5.76 8.84 -4.43
N TYR A 4 -5.38 9.32 -5.62
CA TYR A 4 -6.16 9.11 -6.85
C TYR A 4 -5.37 8.39 -7.96
N GLY A 5 -4.08 8.11 -7.74
CA GLY A 5 -3.23 7.41 -8.70
C GLY A 5 -3.56 5.92 -8.85
N LYS A 6 -3.01 5.33 -9.92
CA LYS A 6 -2.86 3.87 -10.06
C LYS A 6 -1.61 3.46 -9.28
N SER A 7 -1.77 3.41 -7.98
CA SER A 7 -0.74 3.19 -6.97
C SER A 7 -1.37 2.58 -5.71
N LEU A 8 -0.53 2.29 -4.73
CA LEU A 8 -0.96 1.97 -3.37
C LEU A 8 -1.95 3.02 -2.84
N ARG A 9 -3.02 2.55 -2.22
CA ARG A 9 -3.92 3.31 -1.35
C ARG A 9 -3.61 2.98 0.10
N THR A 10 -4.12 3.79 1.03
CA THR A 10 -3.93 3.60 2.47
C THR A 10 -4.03 2.13 2.88
N VAL A 11 -3.06 1.71 3.69
CA VAL A 11 -3.05 0.35 4.25
C VAL A 11 -4.05 0.34 5.41
N LYS A 12 -5.17 -0.37 5.25
CA LYS A 12 -6.17 -0.47 6.33
C LYS A 12 -5.66 -1.44 7.39
N SER A 13 -5.66 -1.04 8.65
CA SER A 13 -5.38 -1.95 9.77
C SER A 13 -6.55 -2.05 10.73
N CYS A 14 -6.59 -3.10 11.55
CA CYS A 14 -7.28 -3.04 12.82
C CYS A 14 -6.36 -2.47 13.89
N VAL A 15 -6.85 -2.34 15.12
CA VAL A 15 -6.10 -1.73 16.23
C VAL A 15 -4.98 -2.63 16.80
N GLY A 16 -4.86 -3.87 16.31
CA GLY A 16 -3.77 -4.80 16.65
C GLY A 16 -3.70 -5.21 18.12
N SER A 17 -2.62 -5.89 18.49
CA SER A 17 -2.29 -6.22 19.90
C SER A 17 -2.06 -4.97 20.77
N THR A 18 -1.84 -3.81 20.14
CA THR A 18 -1.66 -2.51 20.81
C THR A 18 -2.89 -2.10 21.62
N TRP A 19 -4.10 -2.39 21.13
CA TRP A 19 -5.35 -1.97 21.80
C TRP A 19 -6.45 -3.04 21.85
N CYS A 20 -6.36 -4.10 21.04
CA CYS A 20 -7.36 -5.16 21.04
C CYS A 20 -6.92 -6.31 21.95
N ARG A 21 -7.78 -6.71 22.89
CA ARG A 21 -7.56 -7.91 23.74
C ARG A 21 -7.42 -9.22 22.96
N TYR A 22 -7.85 -9.24 21.70
CA TYR A 22 -7.74 -10.40 20.80
C TYR A 22 -6.65 -10.23 19.75
N GLY A 23 -5.90 -9.13 19.78
CA GLY A 23 -4.81 -8.90 18.85
C GLY A 23 -3.65 -9.84 19.16
N VAL A 24 -3.28 -10.65 18.17
CA VAL A 24 -2.14 -11.58 18.25
C VAL A 24 -0.85 -10.83 17.92
N GLN A 25 -0.87 -9.97 16.89
CA GLN A 25 0.28 -9.17 16.48
C GLN A 25 -0.06 -7.69 16.27
N ASP A 26 0.97 -6.85 16.18
CA ASP A 26 0.84 -5.41 15.94
C ASP A 26 0.54 -5.12 14.45
N SER A 27 -0.75 -5.17 14.12
CA SER A 27 -1.21 -4.81 12.77
C SER A 27 -1.05 -3.33 12.43
N VAL A 28 -0.95 -2.44 13.42
CA VAL A 28 -0.79 -1.00 13.18
C VAL A 28 0.63 -0.71 12.74
N GLY A 29 1.63 -1.22 13.47
CA GLY A 29 3.04 -1.13 13.11
C GLY A 29 3.32 -1.74 11.74
N MET A 30 2.83 -2.96 11.49
CA MET A 30 2.97 -3.63 10.21
C MET A 30 2.34 -2.82 9.06
N ALA A 31 1.13 -2.26 9.26
CA ALA A 31 0.51 -1.42 8.25
C ALA A 31 1.32 -0.16 7.92
N ILE A 32 1.91 0.49 8.92
CA ILE A 32 2.78 1.66 8.74
C ILE A 32 4.04 1.29 7.97
N GLN A 33 4.66 0.14 8.27
CA GLN A 33 5.86 -0.34 7.56
C GLN A 33 5.54 -0.62 6.09
N LEU A 34 4.45 -1.32 5.80
CA LEU A 34 4.01 -1.61 4.44
C LEU A 34 3.67 -0.34 3.67
N GLU A 35 2.98 0.62 4.31
CA GLU A 35 2.67 1.90 3.67
C GLU A 35 3.95 2.68 3.33
N ASN A 36 4.94 2.69 4.25
CA ASN A 36 6.22 3.33 4.00
C ASN A 36 7.07 2.62 2.95
N ARG A 37 7.00 1.29 2.85
CA ARG A 37 7.72 0.52 1.83
C ARG A 37 7.12 0.75 0.45
N TYR A 38 5.81 0.65 0.30
CA TYR A 38 5.15 0.62 -1.02
C TYR A 38 4.58 1.97 -1.47
N LYS A 39 4.69 3.04 -0.66
CA LYS A 39 4.35 4.39 -1.12
C LYS A 39 5.17 4.76 -2.34
N GLY A 40 4.53 5.40 -3.31
CA GLY A 40 5.18 5.78 -4.57
C GLY A 40 5.11 4.72 -5.67
N LEU A 41 4.89 3.44 -5.35
CA LEU A 41 4.75 2.39 -6.36
C LEU A 41 3.63 2.73 -7.35
N ARG A 42 4.00 2.80 -8.63
CA ARG A 42 3.06 2.87 -9.75
C ARG A 42 2.73 1.46 -10.20
N ALA A 43 1.45 1.22 -10.45
CA ALA A 43 0.96 -0.09 -10.80
C ALA A 43 -0.08 -0.01 -11.93
N PRO A 44 -0.35 -1.13 -12.63
CA PRO A 44 -1.34 -1.19 -13.70
C PRO A 44 -2.72 -0.68 -13.25
N HIS A 45 -3.07 -0.90 -11.98
CA HIS A 45 -4.24 -0.30 -11.35
C HIS A 45 -3.99 0.11 -9.88
N LYS A 46 -4.96 0.75 -9.20
CA LYS A 46 -4.90 0.99 -7.75
C LYS A 46 -4.80 -0.33 -6.99
N ILE A 47 -3.97 -0.35 -5.95
CA ILE A 47 -3.74 -1.51 -5.06
C ILE A 47 -4.17 -1.13 -3.64
N LYS A 48 -4.87 -2.03 -2.96
CA LYS A 48 -5.31 -1.86 -1.58
C LYS A 48 -4.73 -2.96 -0.71
N PHE A 49 -4.34 -2.58 0.50
CA PHE A 49 -3.79 -3.49 1.50
C PHE A 49 -4.72 -3.53 2.72
N GLY A 50 -4.72 -4.66 3.42
CA GLY A 50 -5.40 -4.81 4.70
C GLY A 50 -4.57 -5.66 5.65
N VAL A 51 -4.36 -5.20 6.89
CA VAL A 51 -3.59 -5.89 7.92
C VAL A 51 -4.47 -6.12 9.15
N SER A 52 -4.80 -7.38 9.44
CA SER A 52 -5.56 -7.77 10.62
C SER A 52 -4.64 -8.42 11.63
N GLY A 53 -4.64 -7.92 12.86
CA GLY A 53 -3.84 -8.46 13.96
C GLY A 53 -4.35 -9.80 14.52
N CYS A 54 -5.42 -10.37 13.98
CA CYS A 54 -5.90 -11.73 14.27
C CYS A 54 -6.94 -12.20 13.23
N THR A 55 -7.37 -13.46 13.34
CA THR A 55 -8.34 -14.13 12.45
C THR A 55 -9.75 -13.53 12.47
N ARG A 56 -10.07 -12.61 13.41
CA ARG A 56 -11.32 -11.84 13.39
C ARG A 56 -11.40 -10.84 12.24
N GLU A 57 -10.27 -10.60 11.56
CA GLU A 57 -10.25 -10.00 10.23
C GLU A 57 -10.82 -8.57 10.14
N CYS A 58 -10.81 -7.78 11.21
CA CYS A 58 -11.48 -6.48 11.24
C CYS A 58 -10.98 -5.45 10.19
N ALA A 59 -9.81 -5.68 9.57
CA ALA A 59 -9.31 -4.85 8.48
C ALA A 59 -9.88 -5.22 7.09
N GLU A 60 -10.73 -6.23 6.98
CA GLU A 60 -11.25 -6.77 5.70
C GLU A 60 -10.11 -7.19 4.76
N ALA A 61 -8.99 -7.68 5.30
CA ALA A 61 -7.81 -8.16 4.58
C ALA A 61 -8.15 -9.08 3.39
N GLN A 62 -9.10 -10.00 3.54
CA GLN A 62 -9.54 -10.94 2.51
C GLN A 62 -10.37 -10.29 1.39
N SER A 63 -10.59 -8.98 1.41
CA SER A 63 -11.24 -8.22 0.32
C SER A 63 -10.27 -7.30 -0.44
N LYS A 64 -8.99 -7.30 -0.06
CA LYS A 64 -7.97 -6.39 -0.59
C LYS A 64 -7.07 -7.10 -1.59
N ASP A 65 -6.37 -6.31 -2.40
CA ASP A 65 -5.43 -6.85 -3.39
C ASP A 65 -4.28 -7.59 -2.68
N ILE A 66 -3.86 -7.10 -1.50
CA ILE A 66 -2.95 -7.74 -0.54
C ILE A 66 -3.62 -7.76 0.85
N GLY A 67 -3.89 -8.94 1.37
CA GLY A 67 -4.45 -9.16 2.70
C GLY A 67 -3.46 -9.86 3.62
N ILE A 68 -3.32 -9.37 4.84
CA ILE A 68 -2.37 -9.89 5.82
C ILE A 68 -3.13 -10.16 7.11
N ILE A 69 -3.04 -11.38 7.63
CA ILE A 69 -3.73 -11.79 8.85
C ILE A 69 -2.72 -12.46 9.78
N ALA A 70 -2.60 -11.92 10.99
CA ALA A 70 -1.71 -12.48 12.00
C ALA A 70 -2.19 -13.86 12.48
N THR A 71 -1.23 -14.76 12.63
CA THR A 71 -1.34 -16.05 13.33
C THR A 71 -0.39 -16.05 14.51
N GLU A 72 -0.42 -17.12 15.30
CA GLU A 72 0.54 -17.32 16.41
C GLU A 72 1.97 -17.56 15.90
N ASN A 73 2.12 -18.03 14.66
CA ASN A 73 3.41 -18.39 14.07
C ASN A 73 3.97 -17.34 13.10
N GLY A 74 3.21 -16.30 12.75
CA GLY A 74 3.61 -15.31 11.76
C GLY A 74 2.42 -14.67 11.05
N TRP A 75 2.54 -14.48 9.74
CA TRP A 75 1.54 -13.84 8.91
C TRP A 75 1.03 -14.76 7.81
N ASN A 76 -0.29 -14.86 7.71
CA ASN A 76 -0.94 -15.41 6.53
C ASN A 76 -1.11 -14.29 5.49
N LEU A 77 -0.56 -14.52 4.30
CA LEU A 77 -0.66 -13.63 3.15
C LEU A 77 -1.77 -14.11 2.21
N TYR A 78 -2.69 -13.21 1.89
CA TYR A 78 -3.77 -13.39 0.93
C TYR A 78 -3.57 -12.42 -0.23
N VAL A 79 -3.88 -12.85 -1.45
CA VAL A 79 -3.69 -12.02 -2.66
C VAL A 79 -4.91 -12.04 -3.58
N CYS A 80 -4.95 -11.07 -4.51
CA CYS A 80 -5.93 -11.03 -5.60
C CYS A 80 -7.40 -10.85 -5.15
N GLY A 81 -7.62 -10.28 -3.97
CA GLY A 81 -8.94 -9.83 -3.55
C GLY A 81 -9.29 -8.47 -4.17
N ASN A 82 -10.59 -8.19 -4.27
CA ASN A 82 -11.04 -6.89 -4.70
C ASN A 82 -12.40 -6.53 -4.07
N GLY A 83 -12.55 -5.26 -3.71
CA GLY A 83 -13.87 -4.61 -3.63
C GLY A 83 -14.17 -3.80 -4.90
N GLY A 84 -15.45 -3.61 -5.19
CA GLY A 84 -15.94 -2.82 -6.32
C GLY A 84 -17.18 -3.43 -6.96
N MET A 85 -17.35 -3.20 -8.27
CA MET A 85 -18.51 -3.68 -9.04
C MET A 85 -18.62 -5.21 -9.08
N ARG A 86 -17.47 -5.91 -9.13
CA ARG A 86 -17.38 -7.37 -9.08
C ARG A 86 -16.48 -7.76 -7.92
N PRO A 87 -16.99 -7.78 -6.68
CA PRO A 87 -16.20 -8.11 -5.51
C PRO A 87 -15.68 -9.54 -5.60
N ARG A 88 -14.48 -9.76 -5.06
CA ARG A 88 -13.81 -11.05 -5.05
C ARG A 88 -13.02 -11.19 -3.76
N HIS A 89 -13.12 -12.36 -3.13
CA HIS A 89 -12.26 -12.67 -1.99
C HIS A 89 -10.81 -12.92 -2.44
N ALA A 90 -9.86 -12.47 -1.63
CA ALA A 90 -8.47 -12.81 -1.76
C ALA A 90 -8.27 -14.29 -1.44
N GLU A 91 -7.28 -14.92 -2.08
CA GLU A 91 -6.95 -16.32 -1.88
C GLU A 91 -5.71 -16.44 -1.00
N LEU A 92 -5.69 -17.46 -0.13
CA LEU A 92 -4.53 -17.75 0.73
C LEU A 92 -3.32 -18.10 -0.14
N PHE A 93 -2.28 -17.30 -0.03
CA PHE A 93 -1.09 -17.39 -0.85
C PHE A 93 0.05 -18.10 -0.12
N ALA A 94 0.31 -17.69 1.11
CA ALA A 94 1.33 -18.28 1.98
C ALA A 94 0.91 -18.12 3.45
N THR A 95 1.43 -19.00 4.31
CA THR A 95 1.11 -19.05 5.74
C THR A 95 2.36 -18.91 6.59
N ASP A 96 2.17 -18.43 7.82
CA ASP A 96 3.20 -18.41 8.86
C ASP A 96 4.51 -17.74 8.42
N LEU A 97 4.40 -16.68 7.61
CA LEU A 97 5.54 -15.88 7.19
C LEU A 97 6.05 -15.01 8.34
N ASP A 98 7.37 -14.93 8.51
CA ASP A 98 7.97 -13.84 9.28
C ASP A 98 7.90 -12.50 8.51
N ASP A 99 8.30 -11.40 9.15
CA ASP A 99 8.24 -10.06 8.57
C ASP A 99 9.08 -9.94 7.28
N GLU A 100 10.27 -10.55 7.23
CA GLU A 100 11.17 -10.46 6.09
C GLU A 100 10.63 -11.27 4.90
N GLN A 101 10.19 -12.49 5.16
CA GLN A 101 9.53 -13.36 4.18
C GLN A 101 8.27 -12.71 3.64
N LEU A 102 7.47 -12.06 4.50
CA LEU A 102 6.29 -11.31 4.10
C LEU A 102 6.65 -10.19 3.12
N TYR A 103 7.65 -9.36 3.44
CA TYR A 103 8.07 -8.28 2.53
C TYR A 103 8.58 -8.82 1.20
N ARG A 104 9.51 -9.78 1.20
CA ARG A 104 10.04 -10.37 -0.04
C ARG A 104 8.93 -10.97 -0.91
N THR A 105 7.99 -11.68 -0.29
CA THR A 105 6.87 -12.30 -1.03
C THR A 105 5.97 -11.24 -1.67
N ILE A 106 5.67 -10.16 -0.94
CA ILE A 106 4.87 -9.04 -1.48
C ILE A 106 5.65 -8.29 -2.57
N ASP A 107 6.94 -8.03 -2.39
CA ASP A 107 7.81 -7.37 -3.38
C ASP A 107 7.74 -8.12 -4.72
N ARG A 108 8.01 -9.43 -4.67
CA ARG A 108 7.97 -10.32 -5.84
C ARG A 108 6.59 -10.30 -6.50
N PHE A 109 5.52 -10.48 -5.72
CA PHE A 109 4.16 -10.48 -6.23
C PHE A 109 3.82 -9.16 -6.94
N LEU A 110 4.13 -8.02 -6.31
CA LEU A 110 3.82 -6.70 -6.86
C LEU A 110 4.64 -6.41 -8.12
N MET A 111 5.93 -6.72 -8.12
CA MET A 111 6.78 -6.50 -9.30
C MET A 111 6.38 -7.42 -10.45
N PHE A 112 6.03 -8.67 -10.16
CA PHE A 112 5.51 -9.60 -11.17
C PHE A 112 4.18 -9.12 -11.76
N TYR A 113 3.25 -8.66 -10.91
CA TYR A 113 2.01 -8.02 -11.34
C TYR A 113 2.26 -6.78 -12.21
N VAL A 114 3.17 -5.88 -11.78
CA VAL A 114 3.52 -4.68 -12.53
C VAL A 114 4.10 -5.02 -13.91
N ARG A 115 4.88 -6.10 -14.00
CA ARG A 115 5.53 -6.54 -15.25
C ARG A 115 4.57 -7.22 -16.22
N THR A 116 3.61 -7.98 -15.73
CA THR A 116 2.84 -8.93 -16.56
C THR A 116 1.38 -8.56 -16.76
N ALA A 117 0.81 -7.68 -15.93
CA ALA A 117 -0.59 -7.29 -16.06
C ALA A 117 -0.81 -6.18 -17.08
N ASP A 118 -1.97 -6.24 -17.73
CA ASP A 118 -2.42 -5.23 -18.68
C ASP A 118 -2.73 -3.89 -18.00
N ARG A 119 -2.64 -2.82 -18.78
CA ARG A 119 -2.99 -1.48 -18.33
C ARG A 119 -4.44 -1.45 -17.82
N LEU A 120 -4.66 -0.87 -16.63
CA LEU A 120 -5.95 -0.79 -15.94
C LEU A 120 -6.53 -2.12 -15.46
N GLN A 121 -5.75 -3.20 -15.47
CA GLN A 121 -6.19 -4.51 -14.97
C GLN A 121 -6.01 -4.61 -13.44
N ARG A 122 -7.04 -5.10 -12.72
CA ARG A 122 -6.93 -5.41 -11.27
C ARG A 122 -6.16 -6.71 -11.06
N THR A 123 -5.52 -6.87 -9.90
CA THR A 123 -4.84 -8.12 -9.52
C THR A 123 -5.77 -9.33 -9.61
N SER A 124 -7.05 -9.19 -9.24
CA SER A 124 -8.04 -10.25 -9.37
C SER A 124 -8.25 -10.72 -10.81
N VAL A 125 -8.39 -9.77 -11.76
CA VAL A 125 -8.62 -10.06 -13.19
C VAL A 125 -7.34 -10.55 -13.84
N TRP A 126 -6.20 -9.99 -13.43
CA TRP A 126 -4.90 -10.45 -13.85
C TRP A 126 -4.69 -11.92 -13.48
N ARG A 127 -4.93 -12.30 -12.22
CA ARG A 127 -4.86 -13.69 -11.77
C ARG A 127 -5.83 -14.60 -12.52
N GLU A 128 -7.03 -14.14 -12.86
CA GLU A 128 -8.01 -14.93 -13.62
C GLU A 128 -7.54 -15.21 -15.05
N ASN A 129 -6.74 -14.32 -15.64
CA ASN A 129 -6.21 -14.45 -16.99
C ASN A 129 -4.88 -15.21 -17.05
N LEU A 130 -4.23 -15.48 -15.91
CA LEU A 130 -3.01 -16.28 -15.88
C LEU A 130 -3.33 -17.76 -16.09
N GLU A 131 -2.68 -18.38 -17.06
CA GLU A 131 -2.69 -19.84 -17.21
C GLU A 131 -2.08 -20.48 -15.95
N GLY A 132 -2.77 -21.47 -15.37
CA GLY A 132 -2.43 -22.04 -14.06
C GLY A 132 -2.85 -21.21 -12.84
N GLY A 133 -3.34 -19.97 -13.03
CA GLY A 133 -3.98 -19.17 -11.99
C GLY A 133 -3.11 -18.94 -10.74
N LEU A 134 -3.65 -19.29 -9.56
CA LEU A 134 -2.95 -19.09 -8.29
C LEU A 134 -1.77 -20.05 -8.13
N ASP A 135 -1.87 -21.28 -8.64
CA ASP A 135 -0.82 -22.29 -8.48
C ASP A 135 0.43 -21.87 -9.26
N TYR A 136 0.25 -21.40 -10.49
CA TYR A 136 1.34 -20.79 -11.25
C TYR A 136 1.97 -19.59 -10.53
N LEU A 137 1.16 -18.72 -9.90
CA LEU A 137 1.70 -17.62 -9.09
C LEU A 137 2.55 -18.12 -7.92
N LYS A 138 2.17 -19.22 -7.27
CA LYS A 138 2.96 -19.82 -6.18
C LYS A 138 4.28 -20.39 -6.71
N GLU A 139 4.25 -21.11 -7.82
CA GLU A 139 5.46 -21.64 -8.47
C GLU A 139 6.46 -20.51 -8.80
N VAL A 140 5.98 -19.41 -9.38
CA VAL A 140 6.86 -18.30 -9.76
C VAL A 140 7.40 -17.57 -8.52
N ILE A 141 6.54 -17.23 -7.56
CA ILE A 141 6.88 -16.28 -6.48
C ILE A 141 7.47 -16.97 -5.25
N LEU A 142 6.98 -18.16 -4.91
CA LEU A 142 7.43 -18.91 -3.73
C LEU A 142 8.54 -19.90 -4.09
N GLU A 143 8.46 -20.54 -5.26
CA GLU A 143 9.40 -21.60 -5.68
C GLU A 143 10.44 -21.11 -6.70
N ASP A 144 10.35 -19.86 -7.15
CA ASP A 144 11.26 -19.25 -8.13
C ASP A 144 11.39 -20.05 -9.43
N SER A 145 10.28 -20.62 -9.93
CA SER A 145 10.28 -21.49 -11.11
C SER A 145 10.84 -20.83 -12.39
N LEU A 146 10.86 -19.49 -12.43
CA LEU A 146 11.41 -18.69 -13.53
C LEU A 146 12.82 -18.14 -13.25
N GLY A 147 13.37 -18.28 -12.04
CA GLY A 147 14.68 -17.75 -11.65
C GLY A 147 14.77 -16.22 -11.68
N ILE A 148 13.68 -15.52 -11.36
CA ILE A 148 13.59 -14.05 -11.45
C ILE A 148 13.36 -13.35 -10.12
N ASN A 149 13.23 -14.08 -9.01
CA ASN A 149 12.87 -13.49 -7.72
C ASN A 149 13.87 -12.43 -7.24
N ASP A 150 15.17 -12.69 -7.38
CA ASP A 150 16.21 -11.72 -7.02
C ASP A 150 16.11 -10.41 -7.84
N GLU A 151 15.73 -10.51 -9.11
CA GLU A 151 15.52 -9.33 -9.96
C GLU A 151 14.26 -8.56 -9.56
N LEU A 152 13.19 -9.27 -9.21
CA LEU A 152 11.96 -8.63 -8.70
C LEU A 152 12.24 -7.90 -7.38
N GLU A 153 12.98 -8.51 -6.45
CA GLU A 153 13.37 -7.88 -5.17
C GLU A 153 14.22 -6.62 -5.40
N ARG A 154 15.22 -6.68 -6.27
CA ARG A 154 16.05 -5.51 -6.63
C ARG A 154 15.23 -4.38 -7.25
N GLN A 155 14.27 -4.71 -8.12
CA GLN A 155 13.40 -3.71 -8.74
C GLN A 155 12.53 -3.00 -7.71
N MET A 156 11.94 -3.76 -6.76
CA MET A 156 11.19 -3.14 -5.68
C MET A 156 12.08 -2.28 -4.80
N GLN A 157 13.28 -2.76 -4.44
CA GLN A 157 14.21 -2.01 -3.61
C GLN A 157 14.61 -0.68 -4.26
N HIS A 158 14.81 -0.66 -5.57
CA HIS A 158 15.04 0.59 -6.31
C HIS A 158 13.86 1.57 -6.19
N VAL A 159 12.61 1.10 -6.24
CA VAL A 159 11.42 1.93 -6.02
C VAL A 159 11.39 2.51 -4.60
N VAL A 160 11.74 1.70 -3.60
CA VAL A 160 11.80 2.12 -2.19
C VAL A 160 12.86 3.21 -2.02
N ASP A 161 14.08 2.97 -2.52
CA ASP A 161 15.23 3.85 -2.35
C ASP A 161 15.09 5.18 -3.10
N SER A 162 14.35 5.17 -4.23
CA SER A 162 14.13 6.35 -5.06
C SER A 162 12.91 7.19 -4.65
N TYR A 163 12.13 6.74 -3.66
CA TYR A 163 10.94 7.48 -3.22
C TYR A 163 11.29 8.87 -2.71
N GLN A 164 10.55 9.87 -3.19
CA GLN A 164 10.62 11.24 -2.67
C GLN A 164 9.23 11.79 -2.37
N CYS A 165 9.11 12.48 -1.23
CA CYS A 165 7.88 13.15 -0.86
C CYS A 165 7.74 14.47 -1.65
N GLU A 166 6.77 14.52 -2.57
CA GLU A 166 6.49 15.70 -3.41
C GLU A 166 6.30 16.98 -2.58
N TRP A 167 5.65 16.86 -1.41
CA TRP A 167 5.40 18.00 -0.52
C TRP A 167 6.64 18.43 0.25
N ALA A 168 7.44 17.50 0.77
CA ALA A 168 8.70 17.84 1.42
C ALA A 168 9.66 18.53 0.43
N ASN A 169 9.70 18.03 -0.81
CA ASN A 169 10.44 18.64 -1.91
C ASN A 169 9.90 20.01 -2.31
N ALA A 170 8.59 20.25 -2.20
CA ALA A 170 7.99 21.55 -2.47
C ALA A 170 8.32 22.57 -1.36
N ILE A 171 8.32 22.14 -0.10
CA ILE A 171 8.61 22.99 1.06
C ILE A 171 10.10 23.38 1.11
N SER A 172 10.99 22.47 0.71
CA SER A 172 12.43 22.70 0.71
C SER A 172 12.94 23.52 -0.49
N ASP A 173 12.11 23.77 -1.50
CA ASP A 173 12.47 24.48 -2.72
C ASP A 173 11.84 25.88 -2.75
N PRO A 174 12.65 26.96 -2.53
CA PRO A 174 12.16 28.34 -2.52
C PRO A 174 11.44 28.76 -3.81
N GLU A 175 11.82 28.20 -4.97
CA GLU A 175 11.17 28.52 -6.24
C GLU A 175 9.80 27.84 -6.36
N LYS A 176 9.67 26.60 -5.88
CA LYS A 176 8.36 25.93 -5.81
C LYS A 176 7.42 26.62 -4.82
N LEU A 177 7.94 27.09 -3.68
CA LEU A 177 7.15 27.82 -2.67
C LEU A 177 6.47 29.07 -3.24
N LYS A 178 7.09 29.76 -4.19
CA LYS A 178 6.48 30.93 -4.86
C LYS A 178 5.17 30.62 -5.60
N ARG A 179 4.86 29.34 -5.87
CA ARG A 179 3.60 28.90 -6.47
C ARG A 179 2.46 28.83 -5.45
N PHE A 180 2.77 28.75 -4.16
CA PHE A 180 1.80 28.60 -3.07
C PHE A 180 1.54 29.95 -2.37
N ARG A 181 1.21 30.98 -3.15
CA ARG A 181 0.80 32.31 -2.67
C ARG A 181 -0.58 32.66 -3.20
N ASN A 182 -1.33 33.44 -2.43
CA ASN A 182 -2.69 33.83 -2.79
C ASN A 182 -2.74 34.62 -4.10
N PHE A 183 -1.81 35.56 -4.28
CA PHE A 183 -1.74 36.40 -5.47
C PHE A 183 -0.34 36.39 -6.10
N VAL A 184 -0.30 36.35 -7.43
CA VAL A 184 0.96 36.37 -8.20
C VAL A 184 1.56 37.79 -8.25
N ASN A 185 0.69 38.80 -8.19
CA ASN A 185 0.99 40.21 -8.42
C ASN A 185 0.86 41.09 -7.16
N ASP A 186 0.37 40.54 -6.03
CA ASP A 186 0.19 41.28 -4.79
C ASP A 186 0.79 40.48 -3.62
N ALA A 187 1.56 41.17 -2.77
CA ALA A 187 2.19 40.58 -1.59
C ALA A 187 1.28 40.63 -0.35
N ARG A 188 0.14 41.34 -0.43
CA ARG A 188 -0.80 41.44 0.69
C ARG A 188 -1.51 40.10 0.94
N PRO A 189 -1.78 39.74 2.22
CA PRO A 189 -2.66 38.63 2.55
C PRO A 189 -4.03 38.80 1.92
N ASP A 190 -4.74 37.69 1.69
CA ASP A 190 -6.11 37.76 1.19
C ASP A 190 -7.01 38.34 2.29
N PRO A 191 -7.64 39.51 2.07
CA PRO A 191 -8.47 40.16 3.08
C PRO A 191 -9.72 39.36 3.43
N SER A 192 -10.11 38.37 2.61
CA SER A 192 -11.21 37.45 2.91
C SER A 192 -10.82 36.31 3.86
N ILE A 193 -9.51 36.05 4.04
CA ILE A 193 -9.00 35.01 4.95
C ILE A 193 -8.63 35.67 6.27
N ILE A 194 -9.59 35.73 7.18
CA ILE A 194 -9.38 36.17 8.56
C ILE A 194 -8.98 34.93 9.37
N MET A 195 -7.83 34.94 10.02
CA MET A 195 -7.40 33.85 10.89
C MET A 195 -7.70 34.19 12.35
N THR A 196 -8.35 33.28 13.07
CA THR A 196 -8.61 33.36 14.51
C THR A 196 -7.89 32.23 15.25
N SER A 197 -7.66 32.40 16.55
CA SER A 197 -7.05 31.38 17.40
C SER A 197 -8.12 30.75 18.30
N GLU A 198 -8.29 29.44 18.20
CA GLU A 198 -9.15 28.67 19.09
C GLU A 198 -8.35 27.54 19.73
N ARG A 199 -8.31 27.50 21.07
CA ARG A 199 -7.54 26.50 21.85
C ARG A 199 -6.06 26.40 21.44
N GLY A 200 -5.45 27.51 21.07
CA GLY A 200 -4.03 27.59 20.66
C GLY A 200 -3.76 27.16 19.22
N GLN A 201 -4.80 26.89 18.42
CA GLN A 201 -4.67 26.57 17.00
C GLN A 201 -5.22 27.70 16.13
N LEU A 202 -4.49 28.03 15.07
CA LEU A 202 -4.94 28.98 14.05
C LEU A 202 -5.98 28.31 13.14
N ARG A 203 -7.15 28.94 12.99
CA ARG A 203 -8.18 28.52 12.02
C ARG A 203 -8.73 29.73 11.26
N PRO A 204 -9.30 29.55 10.06
CA PRO A 204 -10.12 30.58 9.43
C PRO A 204 -11.29 30.96 10.36
N ALA A 205 -11.59 32.26 10.45
CA ALA A 205 -12.64 32.82 11.29
C ALA A 205 -14.02 32.32 10.88
#